data_AF-A0A357V0L8-F1
#
_entry.id   AF-A0A357V0L8-F1
#
_cell.length_a   1.000
_cell.length_b   1.000
_cell.length_c   1.000
_cell.angle_alpha   90.00
_cell.angle_beta   90.00
_cell.angle_gamma   90.00
#
_symmetry.space_group_name_H-M   'P 1'
#
loop_
_entity.id
_entity.type
_entity.pdbx_description
1 polymer ?
#
loop_
_entity_poly.entity_id
_entity_poly.type
_entity_poly.pdbx_seq_one_letter_code
_entity_poly.pdbx_strand_id
1 'polypeptide(L)'
;MLTLVAFAGMASPSDATAQQTQAAFSGGHAICGGLDLRTGKVLDPCGFEKAKYTGKAVGKCPQGSFFDIGTWACFTCPRGYNRTGFAVDTPQACSKQVRAEYKYAKRLGSHKSCPSGSIKDPRNGGECW
;
A
#
# COMPACT_ATOMS: atom_id res chain seq x y z
N MET A 1 -20.61 58.66 -27.34
CA MET A 1 -21.34 57.50 -26.77
C MET A 1 -20.34 56.38 -26.57
N LEU A 2 -20.28 55.86 -25.35
CA LEU A 2 -19.27 54.96 -24.81
C LEU A 2 -19.43 53.55 -25.41
N THR A 3 -18.41 53.02 -26.08
CA THR A 3 -18.39 51.62 -26.56
C THR A 3 -18.10 50.70 -25.38
N LEU A 4 -19.11 49.95 -24.92
CA LEU A 4 -18.90 48.88 -23.94
C LEU A 4 -18.09 47.75 -24.59
N VAL A 5 -16.87 47.53 -24.10
CA VAL A 5 -16.10 46.32 -24.41
C VAL A 5 -16.47 45.27 -23.36
N ALA A 6 -17.27 44.28 -23.76
CA ALA A 6 -17.58 43.13 -22.93
C ALA A 6 -16.39 42.16 -22.95
N PHE A 7 -15.59 42.17 -21.88
CA PHE A 7 -14.59 41.12 -21.64
C PHE A 7 -15.32 39.85 -21.19
N ALA A 8 -15.56 38.93 -22.11
CA ALA A 8 -15.94 37.56 -21.76
C ALA A 8 -14.73 36.88 -21.11
N GLY A 9 -14.73 36.83 -19.78
CA GLY A 9 -13.76 36.05 -19.01
C GLY A 9 -13.89 34.59 -19.39
N MET A 10 -12.89 34.05 -20.10
CA MET A 10 -12.73 32.62 -20.31
C MET A 10 -12.34 31.98 -18.99
N ALA A 11 -13.33 31.61 -18.17
CA ALA A 11 -13.11 30.63 -17.12
C ALA A 11 -12.82 29.30 -17.82
N SER A 12 -11.53 28.99 -17.99
CA SER A 12 -11.12 27.63 -18.32
C SER A 12 -11.55 26.76 -17.15
N PRO A 13 -12.44 25.76 -17.33
CA PRO A 13 -12.52 24.70 -16.34
C PRO A 13 -11.17 23.98 -16.45
N SER A 14 -10.26 24.28 -15.53
CA SER A 14 -9.22 23.33 -15.19
C SER A 14 -9.95 22.13 -14.59
N ASP A 15 -10.47 21.25 -15.45
CA ASP A 15 -10.86 19.91 -15.07
C ASP A 15 -9.57 19.24 -14.61
N ALA A 16 -9.29 19.39 -13.33
CA ALA A 16 -8.33 18.56 -12.64
C ALA A 16 -8.93 17.15 -12.60
N THR A 17 -8.91 16.46 -13.75
CA THR A 17 -9.15 15.01 -13.79
C THR A 17 -8.14 14.40 -12.87
N ALA A 18 -8.65 13.78 -11.80
CA ALA A 18 -7.85 13.19 -10.73
C ALA A 18 -6.64 12.45 -11.31
N GLN A 19 -5.46 12.88 -10.86
CA GLN A 19 -4.17 12.24 -11.11
C GLN A 19 -4.31 10.72 -11.09
N GLN A 20 -3.87 10.07 -12.17
CA GLN A 20 -3.69 8.63 -12.37
C GLN A 20 -3.99 7.78 -11.13
N THR A 21 -5.26 7.44 -10.93
CA THR A 21 -5.66 6.45 -9.93
C THR A 21 -5.19 5.08 -10.40
N GLN A 22 -4.93 4.14 -9.47
CA GLN A 22 -4.56 2.75 -9.82
C GLN A 22 -5.56 2.09 -10.79
N ALA A 23 -6.80 2.60 -10.86
CA ALA A 23 -7.83 2.19 -11.81
C ALA A 23 -7.41 2.35 -13.29
N ALA A 24 -6.53 3.30 -13.59
CA ALA A 24 -6.02 3.53 -14.94
C ALA A 24 -4.87 2.59 -15.34
N PHE A 25 -4.28 1.83 -14.40
CA PHE A 25 -3.17 0.92 -14.66
C PHE A 25 -3.68 -0.49 -14.91
N SER A 26 -3.39 -1.06 -16.08
CA SER A 26 -3.75 -2.45 -16.42
C SER A 26 -2.90 -3.48 -15.66
N GLY A 27 -1.70 -3.11 -15.19
CA GLY A 27 -0.83 -3.92 -14.35
C GLY A 27 -0.50 -3.24 -13.01
N GLY A 28 -0.77 -3.91 -11.89
CA GLY A 28 -0.50 -3.43 -10.53
C GLY A 28 -1.75 -2.96 -9.77
N HIS A 29 -2.02 -3.59 -8.62
CA HIS A 29 -3.00 -3.14 -7.63
C HIS A 29 -2.50 -3.52 -6.22
N ALA A 30 -3.03 -2.86 -5.19
CA ALA A 30 -2.77 -3.26 -3.81
C ALA A 30 -3.31 -4.69 -3.59
N ILE A 31 -2.56 -5.52 -2.87
CA ILE A 31 -2.98 -6.88 -2.48
C ILE A 31 -3.28 -7.01 -0.98
N CYS A 32 -2.91 -6.01 -0.18
CA CYS A 32 -3.21 -5.89 1.24
C CYS A 32 -2.99 -4.43 1.71
N GLY A 33 -3.46 -4.08 2.92
CA GLY A 33 -3.07 -2.88 3.68
C GLY A 33 -3.62 -1.55 3.19
N GLY A 34 -4.56 -1.54 2.24
CA GLY A 34 -5.13 -0.31 1.68
C GLY A 34 -6.39 -0.53 0.86
N LEU A 35 -6.90 0.53 0.26
CA LEU A 35 -8.03 0.48 -0.67
C LEU A 35 -7.55 0.00 -2.04
N ASP A 36 -8.07 -1.13 -2.52
CA ASP A 36 -7.92 -1.53 -3.91
C ASP A 36 -8.85 -0.68 -4.78
N LEU A 37 -8.28 0.24 -5.57
CA LEU A 37 -9.06 1.13 -6.43
C LEU A 37 -9.64 0.42 -7.66
N ARG A 38 -9.25 -0.83 -7.95
CA ARG A 38 -9.87 -1.63 -9.02
C ARG A 38 -11.20 -2.23 -8.58
N THR A 39 -11.24 -2.76 -7.36
CA THR A 39 -12.44 -3.39 -6.80
C THR A 39 -13.24 -2.48 -5.88
N GLY A 40 -12.66 -1.34 -5.46
CA GLY A 40 -13.23 -0.43 -4.47
C GLY A 40 -13.21 -1.00 -3.05
N LYS A 41 -12.50 -2.10 -2.78
CA LYS A 41 -12.51 -2.80 -1.49
C LYS A 41 -11.32 -2.41 -0.63
N VAL A 42 -11.56 -2.21 0.66
CA VAL A 42 -10.49 -2.13 1.65
C VAL A 42 -9.96 -3.55 1.86
N LEU A 43 -8.66 -3.72 1.66
CA LEU A 43 -7.99 -5.01 1.78
C LEU A 43 -7.52 -5.25 3.21
N ASP A 44 -7.37 -6.52 3.56
CA ASP A 44 -6.86 -6.93 4.88
C ASP A 44 -5.44 -6.38 5.14
N PRO A 45 -5.09 -6.08 6.41
CA PRO A 45 -3.77 -5.60 6.76
C PRO A 45 -2.63 -6.54 6.31
N CYS A 46 -1.56 -5.97 5.76
CA CYS A 46 -0.36 -6.74 5.43
C CYS A 46 0.44 -7.08 6.69
N GLY A 47 1.11 -8.24 6.70
CA GLY A 47 2.24 -8.48 7.60
C GLY A 47 1.88 -8.65 9.07
N PHE A 48 0.65 -9.10 9.36
CA PHE A 48 0.20 -9.47 10.70
C PHE A 48 0.02 -10.98 10.81
N GLU A 49 0.21 -11.54 11.99
CA GLU A 49 -0.04 -12.95 12.29
C GLU A 49 -0.30 -13.17 13.79
N LYS A 50 -1.05 -14.22 14.14
CA LYS A 50 -1.19 -14.64 15.54
C LYS A 50 0.15 -15.10 16.13
N ALA A 51 0.29 -15.02 17.44
CA ALA A 51 1.40 -15.66 18.11
C ALA A 51 1.16 -17.17 18.23
N LYS A 52 2.24 -17.95 18.22
CA LYS A 52 2.19 -19.42 18.33
C LYS A 52 2.40 -19.81 19.78
N TYR A 53 1.51 -20.64 20.31
CA TYR A 53 1.66 -21.23 21.63
C TYR A 53 2.92 -22.10 21.68
N THR A 54 3.74 -21.89 22.70
CA THR A 54 4.97 -22.64 22.93
C THR A 54 4.83 -23.61 24.10
N GLY A 55 4.05 -23.26 25.13
CA GLY A 55 3.90 -24.07 26.33
C GLY A 55 3.33 -23.30 27.52
N LYS A 56 3.09 -23.99 28.63
CA LYS A 56 2.69 -23.36 29.89
C LYS A 56 3.84 -22.53 30.47
N ALA A 57 3.52 -21.42 31.12
CA ALA A 57 4.51 -20.62 31.80
C ALA A 57 4.83 -21.20 33.18
N VAL A 58 5.91 -21.99 33.27
CA VAL A 58 6.42 -22.56 34.53
C VAL A 58 7.77 -21.93 34.88
N GLY A 59 7.73 -20.78 35.55
CA GLY A 59 8.90 -20.03 36.01
C GLY A 59 9.58 -19.19 34.92
N LYS A 60 9.91 -19.78 33.76
CA LYS A 60 10.53 -19.06 32.64
C LYS A 60 10.06 -19.59 31.29
N CYS A 61 9.83 -18.67 30.36
CA CYS A 61 9.53 -19.03 28.98
C CYS A 61 10.78 -19.48 28.21
N PRO A 62 10.65 -20.44 27.28
CA PRO A 62 11.74 -20.82 26.37
C PRO A 62 12.38 -19.61 25.68
N GLN A 63 13.66 -19.69 25.37
CA GLN A 63 14.37 -18.60 24.71
C GLN A 63 13.71 -18.24 23.37
N GLY A 64 13.51 -16.95 23.11
CA GLY A 64 12.81 -16.45 21.92
C GLY A 64 11.27 -16.53 22.00
N SER A 65 10.72 -16.95 23.15
CA SER A 65 9.31 -16.83 23.47
C SER A 65 9.09 -15.80 24.59
N PHE A 66 7.86 -15.33 24.72
CA PHE A 66 7.45 -14.33 25.70
C PHE A 66 6.24 -14.82 26.48
N PHE A 67 6.15 -14.37 27.73
CA PHE A 67 5.04 -14.69 28.61
C PHE A 67 3.81 -13.86 28.27
N ASP A 68 2.64 -14.49 28.24
CA ASP A 68 1.34 -13.85 28.18
C ASP A 68 0.58 -14.09 29.48
N ILE A 69 0.21 -12.99 30.15
CA ILE A 69 -0.44 -13.03 31.46
C ILE A 69 -1.90 -13.49 31.37
N GLY A 70 -2.59 -13.22 30.26
CA GLY A 70 -4.01 -13.56 30.09
C GLY A 70 -4.25 -15.06 29.97
N THR A 71 -3.29 -15.78 29.38
CA THR A 71 -3.35 -17.23 29.16
C THR A 71 -2.45 -18.04 30.11
N TRP A 72 -1.61 -17.35 30.88
CA TRP A 72 -0.58 -17.96 31.73
C TRP A 72 0.35 -18.92 30.97
N ALA A 73 0.72 -18.53 29.75
CA ALA A 73 1.45 -19.35 28.80
C ALA A 73 2.54 -18.56 28.06
N CYS A 74 3.42 -19.29 27.38
CA CYS A 74 4.52 -18.75 26.59
C CYS A 74 4.18 -18.84 25.11
N PHE A 75 4.51 -17.79 24.36
CA PHE A 75 4.23 -17.69 22.92
C PHE A 75 5.45 -17.19 22.15
N THR A 76 5.51 -17.49 20.87
CA THR A 76 6.52 -16.93 19.98
C THR A 76 5.88 -16.39 18.70
N CYS A 77 6.48 -15.34 18.15
CA CYS A 77 6.08 -14.85 16.83
C CYS A 77 6.69 -15.75 15.73
N PRO A 78 6.00 -15.93 14.60
CA PRO A 78 6.59 -16.60 13.45
C PRO A 78 7.91 -15.95 13.03
N ARG A 79 8.78 -16.71 12.36
CA ARG A 79 10.08 -16.21 11.91
C ARG A 79 9.93 -14.93 11.07
N GLY A 80 10.68 -13.89 11.44
CA GLY A 80 10.66 -12.60 10.77
C GLY A 80 9.56 -11.65 11.24
N TYR A 81 8.72 -12.06 12.20
CA TYR A 81 7.75 -11.20 12.86
C TYR A 81 8.23 -10.84 14.26
N ASN A 82 7.88 -9.64 14.68
CA ASN A 82 8.12 -9.11 16.02
C ASN A 82 6.83 -9.03 16.80
N ARG A 83 6.96 -9.10 18.12
CA ARG A 83 5.83 -8.97 19.05
C ARG A 83 5.29 -7.53 19.03
N THR A 84 3.98 -7.38 18.91
CA THR A 84 3.27 -6.10 19.08
C THR A 84 2.79 -5.93 20.54
N GLY A 85 1.87 -4.97 20.78
CA GLY A 85 1.14 -4.86 22.05
C GLY A 85 -0.21 -5.59 22.09
N PHE A 86 -0.70 -6.16 20.99
CA PHE A 86 -2.06 -6.75 20.90
C PHE A 86 -2.16 -8.13 21.56
N ALA A 87 -3.35 -8.64 21.83
CA ALA A 87 -3.50 -9.96 22.45
C ALA A 87 -2.92 -11.10 21.58
N VAL A 88 -2.36 -12.14 22.20
CA VAL A 88 -1.57 -13.20 21.54
C VAL A 88 -2.37 -14.05 20.54
N ASP A 89 -3.68 -14.12 20.72
CA ASP A 89 -4.63 -14.90 19.93
C ASP A 89 -5.31 -14.08 18.81
N THR A 90 -4.97 -12.80 18.68
CA THR A 90 -5.44 -11.91 17.61
C THR A 90 -4.46 -11.89 16.44
N PRO A 91 -4.93 -11.67 15.19
CA PRO A 91 -4.03 -11.53 14.04
C PRO A 91 -2.96 -10.46 14.24
N GLN A 92 -3.21 -9.42 15.03
CA GLN A 92 -2.28 -8.33 15.26
C GLN A 92 -1.19 -8.65 16.29
N ALA A 93 -1.18 -9.85 16.89
CA ALA A 93 -0.22 -10.23 17.94
C ALA A 93 1.24 -10.07 17.53
N CYS A 94 1.53 -10.39 16.27
CA CYS A 94 2.84 -10.31 15.67
C CYS A 94 2.78 -9.49 14.38
N SER A 95 3.80 -8.65 14.14
CA SER A 95 3.90 -7.86 12.91
C SER A 95 5.28 -7.95 12.28
N LYS A 96 5.32 -7.81 10.96
CA LYS A 96 6.55 -7.62 10.21
C LYS A 96 6.41 -6.42 9.28
N GLN A 97 7.53 -5.78 8.97
CA GLN A 97 7.55 -4.78 7.93
C GLN A 97 7.32 -5.46 6.58
N VAL A 98 6.26 -5.05 5.88
CA VAL A 98 6.05 -5.40 4.47
C VAL A 98 6.53 -4.22 3.65
N ARG A 99 7.64 -4.43 2.93
CA ARG A 99 8.23 -3.40 2.09
C ARG A 99 7.64 -3.50 0.69
N ALA A 100 7.45 -2.34 0.05
CA ALA A 100 7.20 -2.32 -1.38
C ALA A 100 8.44 -2.85 -2.11
N GLU A 101 8.19 -3.68 -3.12
CA GLU A 101 9.22 -4.10 -4.06
C GLU A 101 9.23 -3.10 -5.22
N TYR A 102 10.35 -2.41 -5.39
CA TYR A 102 10.55 -1.49 -6.51
C TYR A 102 11.38 -2.17 -7.59
N LYS A 103 10.96 -2.04 -8.84
CA LYS A 103 11.74 -2.43 -10.01
C LYS A 103 11.93 -1.22 -10.90
N TYR A 104 13.08 -1.13 -11.54
CA TYR A 104 13.33 -0.08 -12.53
C TYR A 104 12.36 -0.25 -13.70
N ALA A 105 11.70 0.84 -14.09
CA ALA A 105 10.95 0.87 -15.33
C ALA A 105 11.90 0.91 -16.52
N LYS A 106 11.49 0.35 -17.65
CA LYS A 106 12.28 0.33 -18.88
C LYS A 106 11.70 1.36 -19.83
N ARG A 107 12.48 2.38 -20.20
CA ARG A 107 12.05 3.34 -21.22
C ARG A 107 11.73 2.61 -22.53
N LEU A 108 10.49 2.73 -22.96
CA LEU A 108 9.94 2.08 -24.16
C LEU A 108 10.01 3.00 -25.39
N GLY A 109 9.98 4.32 -25.21
CA GLY A 109 10.03 5.27 -26.33
C GLY A 109 9.58 6.69 -25.97
N SER A 110 9.27 7.48 -27.00
CA SER A 110 8.70 8.84 -26.87
C SER A 110 7.16 8.80 -26.81
N HIS A 111 6.54 9.82 -26.21
CA HIS A 111 5.10 9.87 -25.91
C HIS A 111 4.16 9.74 -27.11
N LYS A 112 4.65 9.91 -28.34
CA LYS A 112 3.81 9.97 -29.56
C LYS A 112 3.02 8.69 -29.82
N SER A 113 3.44 7.55 -29.26
CA SER A 113 2.72 6.28 -29.37
C SER A 113 3.10 5.32 -28.23
N CYS A 114 2.72 5.66 -27.00
CA CYS A 114 2.96 4.78 -25.86
C CYS A 114 2.25 3.43 -26.03
N PRO A 115 2.97 2.28 -25.95
CA PRO A 115 2.34 0.96 -25.99
C PRO A 115 1.27 0.82 -24.91
N SER A 116 0.22 0.03 -25.19
CA SER A 116 -0.81 -0.26 -24.18
C SER A 116 -0.19 -0.89 -22.93
N GLY A 117 -0.59 -0.40 -21.75
CA GLY A 117 -0.05 -0.83 -20.46
C GLY A 117 1.26 -0.17 -20.03
N SER A 118 1.85 0.71 -20.85
CA SER A 118 3.00 1.54 -20.44
C SER A 118 2.58 2.77 -19.63
N ILE A 119 3.54 3.31 -18.89
CA ILE A 119 3.38 4.51 -18.06
C ILE A 119 3.82 5.73 -18.88
N LYS A 120 2.91 6.70 -19.03
CA LYS A 120 3.25 8.01 -19.62
C LYS A 120 3.98 8.86 -18.59
N ASP A 121 5.14 9.36 -18.97
CA ASP A 121 5.97 10.24 -18.16
C ASP A 121 6.19 11.56 -18.91
N PRO A 122 5.77 12.72 -18.38
CA PRO A 122 5.88 14.00 -19.08
C PRO A 122 7.31 14.54 -19.19
N ARG A 123 8.30 13.93 -18.53
CA ARG A 123 9.70 14.37 -18.60
C ARG A 123 10.22 14.34 -20.03
N ASN A 124 11.21 15.20 -20.32
CA ASN A 124 11.89 15.27 -21.62
C ASN A 124 10.96 15.46 -22.84
N GLY A 125 9.86 16.19 -22.68
CA GLY A 125 8.87 16.35 -23.74
C GLY A 125 8.03 15.11 -24.00
N GLY A 126 7.98 14.18 -23.04
CA GLY A 126 7.10 13.02 -23.01
C GLY A 126 7.81 11.70 -23.39
N GLU A 127 7.81 10.77 -22.44
CA GLU A 127 8.38 9.43 -22.51
C GLU A 127 7.35 8.36 -22.16
N CYS A 128 7.61 7.13 -22.60
CA CYS A 128 6.86 5.94 -22.22
C CYS A 128 7.78 4.98 -21.47
N TRP A 129 7.31 4.43 -20.36
CA TRP A 129 8.05 3.56 -19.45
C TRP A 129 7.29 2.26 -19.13
#